data_AF-G7UU75-F1
#
_entry.id   AF-G7UU75-F1
#
_cell.length_a   1.000
_cell.length_b   1.000
_cell.length_c   1.000
_cell.angle_alpha   90.00
_cell.angle_beta   90.00
_cell.angle_gamma   90.00
#
_symmetry.space_group_name_H-M   'P 1'
#
loop_
_entity.id
_entity.type
_entity.pdbx_description
1 polymer ?
#
loop_
_entity_poly.entity_id
_entity_poly.type
_entity_poly.pdbx_seq_one_letter_code
_entity_poly.pdbx_strand_id
1 'polypeptide(L)'
;MHVVQRGVNRCAIFLDDEDRHHYHHLLRQACERFGMRVHAFVMMDNHVHLFVSADRSGVVSAAMRLSGQSYVQAFNTRHRRSGTLWQGRFKSCLVQTDHYALTVLRYIERNPTRARMVALPEEYRWSSVLTHLGRAADPLITQHEVYLRLGADAAARAQAYGAWLRRGQTQEDVDAVRQHLMQERALGDPRFQAMVERALGRPAACRARGRPRGPQAV
;
A
#
# COMPACT_ATOMS: atom_id res chain seq x y z
N MET A 1 -6.95 -3.96 1.48
CA MET A 1 -6.91 -3.05 0.30
C MET A 1 -5.50 -2.49 0.16
N HIS A 2 -4.93 -2.48 -1.05
CA HIS A 2 -3.65 -1.82 -1.33
C HIS A 2 -3.91 -0.38 -1.79
N VAL A 3 -3.21 0.58 -1.19
CA VAL A 3 -3.33 2.02 -1.46
C VAL A 3 -1.99 2.59 -1.85
N VAL A 4 -1.97 3.49 -2.83
CA VAL A 4 -0.79 4.27 -3.21
C VAL A 4 -1.10 5.74 -3.35
N GLN A 5 -0.34 6.57 -2.63
CA GLN A 5 -0.36 8.02 -2.76
C GLN A 5 1.00 8.49 -3.31
N ARG A 6 0.98 9.30 -4.37
CA ARG A 6 2.19 9.68 -5.13
C ARG A 6 2.30 11.19 -5.28
N GLY A 7 3.54 11.68 -5.22
CA GLY A 7 3.86 13.08 -5.47
C GLY A 7 3.55 13.52 -6.91
N VAL A 8 3.14 14.78 -7.05
CA VAL A 8 2.93 15.41 -8.37
C VAL A 8 4.20 15.30 -9.19
N ASN A 9 4.08 14.98 -10.49
CA ASN A 9 5.21 14.76 -11.40
C ASN A 9 6.26 13.73 -10.91
N ARG A 10 5.88 12.84 -9.99
CA ARG A 10 6.80 11.89 -9.31
C ARG A 10 7.91 12.60 -8.53
N CYS A 11 7.72 13.87 -8.18
CA CYS A 11 8.62 14.62 -7.30
C CYS A 11 8.64 14.02 -5.89
N ALA A 12 9.73 14.28 -5.18
CA ALA A 12 9.87 13.87 -3.80
C ALA A 12 8.76 14.49 -2.93
N ILE A 13 8.18 13.65 -2.08
CA ILE A 13 7.23 13.99 -1.03
C ILE A 13 7.89 13.96 0.34
N PHE A 14 9.08 13.36 0.46
CA PHE A 14 9.94 13.40 1.64
C PHE A 14 11.32 13.86 1.20
N LEU A 15 11.80 14.99 1.74
CA LEU A 15 13.15 15.48 1.49
C LEU A 15 14.14 14.97 2.54
N ASP A 16 13.65 14.68 3.74
CA ASP A 16 14.45 14.20 4.85
C ASP A 16 13.66 13.20 5.73
N ASP A 17 14.26 12.82 6.85
CA ASP A 17 13.65 11.91 7.83
C ASP A 17 12.56 12.59 8.66
N GLU A 18 12.63 13.90 8.85
CA GLU A 18 11.64 14.64 9.63
C GLU A 18 10.29 14.68 8.88
N ASP A 19 10.35 14.87 7.56
CA ASP A 19 9.21 14.74 6.67
C ASP A 19 8.52 13.37 6.80
N ARG A 20 9.30 12.27 6.85
CA ARG A 20 8.77 10.91 7.01
C ARG A 20 8.16 10.68 8.39
N HIS A 21 8.83 11.13 9.45
CA HIS A 21 8.29 11.07 10.81
C HIS A 21 6.98 11.86 10.92
N HIS A 22 6.94 13.07 10.34
CA HIS A 22 5.75 13.91 10.41
C HIS A 22 4.56 13.30 9.64
N TYR A 23 4.79 12.78 8.44
CA TYR A 23 3.74 12.06 7.70
C TYR A 23 3.26 10.82 8.44
N HIS A 24 4.17 10.01 8.99
CA HIS A 24 3.81 8.83 9.78
C HIS A 24 2.93 9.20 10.97
N HIS A 25 3.29 10.26 11.70
CA HIS A 25 2.51 10.78 12.81
C HIS A 25 1.09 11.21 12.38
N LEU A 26 0.97 12.00 11.31
CA LEU A 26 -0.32 12.45 10.77
C LEU A 26 -1.17 11.28 10.27
N LEU A 27 -0.54 10.28 9.64
CA LEU A 27 -1.21 9.07 9.18
C LEU A 27 -1.76 8.29 10.38
N ARG A 28 -0.99 8.11 11.45
CA ARG A 28 -1.44 7.43 12.68
C ARG A 28 -2.64 8.15 13.31
N GLN A 29 -2.57 9.48 13.47
CA GLN A 29 -3.69 10.27 13.99
C GLN A 29 -4.96 10.12 13.13
N ALA A 30 -4.81 10.12 11.81
CA ALA A 30 -5.93 9.89 10.90
C ALA A 30 -6.48 8.46 11.01
N CYS A 31 -5.62 7.46 11.17
CA CYS A 31 -6.04 6.07 11.37
C CYS A 31 -6.88 5.91 12.64
N GLU A 32 -6.39 6.45 13.75
CA GLU A 32 -7.08 6.43 15.06
C GLU A 32 -8.43 7.14 14.99
N ARG A 33 -8.47 8.32 14.37
CA ARG A 33 -9.69 9.12 14.25
C ARG A 33 -10.81 8.42 13.48
N PHE A 34 -10.48 7.68 12.41
CA PHE A 34 -11.47 7.11 11.51
C PHE A 34 -11.64 5.58 11.65
N GLY A 35 -10.81 4.91 12.43
CA GLY A 35 -10.81 3.45 12.56
C GLY A 35 -10.24 2.75 11.33
N MET A 36 -9.21 3.32 10.68
CA MET A 36 -8.47 2.65 9.62
C MET A 36 -7.33 1.83 10.23
N ARG A 37 -7.20 0.57 9.83
CA ARG A 37 -6.09 -0.31 10.25
C ARG A 37 -5.05 -0.37 9.15
N VAL A 38 -3.78 -0.13 9.50
CA VAL A 38 -2.64 -0.28 8.59
C VAL A 38 -1.94 -1.59 8.91
N HIS A 39 -1.81 -2.46 7.92
CA HIS A 39 -1.19 -3.77 8.05
C HIS A 39 0.24 -3.80 7.56
N ALA A 40 0.57 -2.96 6.57
CA ALA A 40 1.93 -2.77 6.08
C ALA A 40 2.07 -1.42 5.40
N PHE A 41 3.27 -0.86 5.41
CA PHE A 41 3.59 0.35 4.66
C PHE A 41 5.02 0.36 4.14
N VAL A 42 5.24 1.17 3.12
CA VAL A 42 6.57 1.69 2.77
C VAL A 42 6.45 3.16 2.37
N MET A 43 7.32 4.01 2.92
CA MET A 43 7.41 5.43 2.60
C MET A 43 8.62 5.68 1.70
N MET A 44 8.40 5.61 0.38
CA MET A 44 9.41 5.92 -0.63
C MET A 44 9.52 7.44 -0.83
N ASP A 45 10.61 7.91 -1.43
CA ASP A 45 10.88 9.35 -1.58
C ASP A 45 9.77 10.12 -2.29
N ASN A 46 9.09 9.51 -3.28
CA ASN A 46 8.04 10.17 -4.06
C ASN A 46 6.65 9.50 -3.97
N HIS A 47 6.49 8.48 -3.14
CA HIS A 47 5.18 7.82 -2.94
C HIS A 47 5.14 6.95 -1.68
N VAL A 48 3.95 6.70 -1.18
CA VAL A 48 3.70 5.77 -0.09
C VAL A 48 2.85 4.62 -0.60
N HIS A 49 3.20 3.39 -0.21
CA HIS A 49 2.31 2.23 -0.34
C HIS A 49 1.78 1.84 1.03
N LEU A 50 0.48 1.55 1.13
CA LEU A 50 -0.17 1.08 2.34
C LEU A 50 -1.01 -0.17 2.05
N PHE A 51 -0.97 -1.17 2.93
CA PHE A 51 -1.95 -2.24 2.96
C PHE A 51 -2.89 -1.99 4.15
N VAL A 52 -4.17 -1.75 3.89
CA VAL A 52 -5.12 -1.25 4.89
C VAL A 52 -6.43 -2.03 4.88
N SER A 53 -7.12 -2.02 6.02
CA SER A 53 -8.52 -2.44 6.13
C SER A 53 -9.33 -1.42 6.93
N ALA A 54 -10.64 -1.46 6.74
CA ALA A 54 -11.62 -0.69 7.48
C ALA A 54 -12.97 -1.40 7.40
N ASP A 55 -13.76 -1.29 8.46
CA ASP A 55 -15.03 -2.03 8.57
C ASP A 55 -16.19 -1.28 7.90
N ARG A 56 -15.99 0.00 7.57
CA ARG A 56 -16.98 0.85 6.90
C ARG A 56 -16.44 1.47 5.62
N SER A 57 -17.32 1.60 4.63
CA SER A 57 -17.03 2.36 3.41
C SER A 57 -16.67 3.81 3.75
N GLY A 58 -15.80 4.42 2.94
CA GLY A 58 -15.39 5.81 3.10
C GLY A 58 -14.29 6.08 4.14
N VAL A 59 -14.07 5.19 5.11
CA VAL A 59 -13.06 5.37 6.18
C VAL A 59 -11.66 5.61 5.61
N VAL A 60 -11.21 4.78 4.67
CA VAL A 60 -9.88 4.94 4.06
C VAL A 60 -9.78 6.25 3.28
N SER A 61 -10.86 6.66 2.60
CA SER A 61 -10.88 7.94 1.89
C SER A 61 -10.78 9.13 2.85
N ALA A 62 -11.47 9.08 3.99
CA ALA A 62 -11.44 10.12 5.00
C ALA A 62 -10.06 10.23 5.68
N ALA A 63 -9.47 9.10 6.06
CA ALA A 63 -8.15 9.06 6.68
C ALA A 63 -7.06 9.59 5.75
N MET A 64 -7.00 9.09 4.51
CA MET A 64 -6.03 9.56 3.51
C MET A 64 -6.20 11.03 3.13
N ARG A 65 -7.44 11.54 3.14
CA ARG A 65 -7.70 12.96 2.89
C ARG A 65 -7.16 13.82 4.03
N LEU A 66 -7.45 13.46 5.28
CA LEU A 66 -6.98 14.21 6.44
C LEU A 66 -5.45 14.22 6.52
N SER A 67 -4.80 13.05 6.54
CA SER A 67 -3.34 12.96 6.63
C SER A 67 -2.65 13.64 5.45
N GLY A 68 -3.16 13.43 4.24
CA GLY A 68 -2.63 14.03 3.02
C GLY A 68 -2.73 15.55 2.99
N GLN A 69 -3.84 16.14 3.45
CA GLN A 69 -4.04 17.59 3.48
C GLN A 69 -3.17 18.24 4.56
N SER A 70 -3.18 17.68 5.79
CA SER A 70 -2.34 18.18 6.89
C SER A 70 -0.85 18.12 6.53
N TYR A 71 -0.41 17.05 5.86
CA TYR A 71 0.99 16.91 5.47
C TYR A 71 1.40 17.93 4.41
N VAL A 72 0.56 18.19 3.39
CA VAL A 72 0.87 19.21 2.37
C VAL A 72 1.05 20.58 3.01
N GLN A 73 0.19 20.94 3.97
CA GLN A 73 0.29 22.22 4.66
C GLN A 73 1.62 22.32 5.42
N ALA A 74 1.95 21.32 6.24
CA ALA A 74 3.20 21.29 7.00
C ALA A 74 4.45 21.29 6.10
N PHE A 75 4.45 20.47 5.05
CA PHE A 75 5.55 20.39 4.09
C PHE A 75 5.77 21.72 3.37
N ASN A 76 4.70 22.37 2.90
CA ASN A 76 4.78 23.67 2.24
C ASN A 76 5.32 24.76 3.17
N THR A 77 4.87 24.78 4.43
CA THR A 77 5.39 25.71 5.44
C THR A 77 6.88 25.47 5.71
N ARG A 78 7.29 24.22 5.99
CA ARG A 78 8.67 23.84 6.32
C ARG A 78 9.64 24.18 5.17
N HIS A 79 9.25 23.86 3.95
CA HIS A 79 10.12 23.98 2.77
C HIS A 79 9.88 25.27 1.96
N ARG A 80 9.09 26.22 2.49
CA ARG A 80 8.72 27.48 1.83
C ARG A 80 8.19 27.28 0.41
N ARG A 81 7.35 26.26 0.24
CA ARG A 81 6.70 25.90 -1.02
C ARG A 81 5.23 26.32 -1.00
N SER A 82 4.64 26.36 -2.19
CA SER A 82 3.20 26.53 -2.38
C SER A 82 2.68 25.52 -3.39
N GLY A 83 1.36 25.33 -3.42
CA GLY A 83 0.69 24.45 -4.37
C GLY A 83 0.57 23.00 -3.88
N THR A 84 0.29 22.10 -4.83
CA THR A 84 0.01 20.69 -4.53
C THR A 84 1.30 19.90 -4.34
N LEU A 85 1.28 18.97 -3.38
CA LEU A 85 2.32 17.94 -3.25
C LEU A 85 1.92 16.64 -3.95
N TRP A 86 0.64 16.29 -3.91
CA TRP A 86 0.12 15.04 -4.45
C TRP A 86 -0.29 15.17 -5.92
N GLN A 87 -0.11 14.09 -6.69
CA GLN A 87 -0.55 14.01 -8.09
C GLN A 87 -2.09 14.02 -8.22
N GLY A 88 -2.82 13.78 -7.13
CA GLY A 88 -4.27 13.71 -7.09
C GLY A 88 -4.72 12.80 -5.95
N ARG A 89 -5.89 12.19 -6.12
CA ARG A 89 -6.38 11.15 -5.21
C ARG A 89 -5.44 9.94 -5.22
N PHE A 90 -5.32 9.25 -4.09
CA PHE A 90 -4.64 7.97 -4.02
C PHE A 90 -5.30 6.94 -4.96
N LYS A 91 -4.49 6.01 -5.48
CA LYS A 91 -4.98 4.82 -6.17
C LYS A 91 -5.22 3.70 -5.18
N SER A 92 -6.20 2.84 -5.45
CA SER A 92 -6.44 1.68 -4.59
C SER A 92 -6.94 0.45 -5.35
N CYS A 93 -6.61 -0.74 -4.84
CA CYS A 93 -7.22 -2.00 -5.26
C CYS A 93 -7.62 -2.87 -4.06
N LEU A 94 -8.79 -3.49 -4.16
CA LEU A 94 -9.20 -4.54 -3.22
C LEU A 94 -8.33 -5.78 -3.45
N VAL A 95 -8.05 -6.51 -2.38
CA VAL A 95 -7.14 -7.67 -2.38
C VAL A 95 -7.89 -8.82 -1.72
N GLN A 96 -8.00 -9.95 -2.40
CA GLN A 96 -8.54 -11.17 -1.81
C GLN A 96 -7.57 -11.71 -0.76
N THR A 97 -8.10 -11.95 0.43
CA THR A 97 -7.27 -12.20 1.61
C THR A 97 -6.41 -13.45 1.49
N ASP A 98 -7.03 -14.62 1.28
CA ASP A 98 -6.35 -15.90 1.51
C ASP A 98 -5.18 -16.17 0.57
N HIS A 99 -5.25 -15.67 -0.66
CA HIS A 99 -4.24 -15.93 -1.68
C HIS A 99 -3.30 -14.75 -1.93
N TYR A 100 -3.78 -13.50 -1.79
CA TYR A 100 -3.05 -12.33 -2.30
C TYR A 100 -2.59 -11.36 -1.23
N ALA A 101 -3.11 -11.43 0.01
CA ALA A 101 -2.75 -10.48 1.05
C ALA A 101 -1.26 -10.56 1.43
N LEU A 102 -0.72 -11.77 1.63
CA LEU A 102 0.73 -11.93 1.87
C LEU A 102 1.52 -11.38 0.67
N THR A 103 1.15 -11.75 -0.56
CA THR A 103 1.79 -11.28 -1.81
C THR A 103 1.88 -9.76 -1.88
N VAL A 104 0.81 -9.05 -1.49
CA VAL A 104 0.80 -7.58 -1.40
C VAL A 104 1.70 -7.07 -0.28
N LEU A 105 1.69 -7.72 0.88
CA LEU A 105 2.55 -7.38 2.01
C LEU A 105 4.04 -7.42 1.62
N ARG A 106 4.48 -8.52 1.00
CA ARG A 106 5.83 -8.65 0.40
C ARG A 106 6.10 -7.65 -0.70
N TYR A 107 5.12 -7.39 -1.56
CA TYR A 107 5.28 -6.41 -2.64
C TYR A 107 5.61 -5.01 -2.10
N ILE A 108 4.94 -4.62 -1.01
CA ILE A 108 5.13 -3.34 -0.34
C ILE A 108 6.52 -3.29 0.30
N GLU A 109 6.86 -4.26 1.13
CA GLU A 109 8.11 -4.24 1.90
C GLU A 109 9.36 -4.49 1.04
N ARG A 110 9.23 -5.16 -0.09
CA ARG A 110 10.32 -5.31 -1.08
C ARG A 110 10.42 -4.14 -2.06
N ASN A 111 9.58 -3.11 -1.96
CA ASN A 111 9.64 -1.96 -2.86
C ASN A 111 11.02 -1.27 -2.85
N PRO A 112 11.67 -1.01 -1.70
CA PRO A 112 12.99 -0.40 -1.64
C PRO A 112 14.06 -1.21 -2.36
N THR A 113 14.08 -2.54 -2.17
CA THR A 113 14.99 -3.44 -2.89
C THR A 113 14.73 -3.42 -4.40
N ARG A 114 13.46 -3.43 -4.81
CA ARG A 114 13.07 -3.34 -6.24
C ARG A 114 13.45 -2.00 -6.86
N ALA A 115 13.47 -0.94 -6.07
CA ALA A 115 13.94 0.39 -6.45
C ALA A 115 15.47 0.55 -6.33
N ARG A 116 16.20 -0.52 -5.93
CA ARG A 116 17.65 -0.54 -5.72
C ARG A 116 18.15 0.49 -4.69
N MET A 117 17.31 0.82 -3.70
CA MET A 117 17.69 1.72 -2.60
C MET A 117 18.47 1.00 -1.49
N VAL A 118 18.22 -0.31 -1.34
CA VAL A 118 18.84 -1.19 -0.35
C VAL A 118 19.01 -2.59 -0.94
N ALA A 119 19.93 -3.39 -0.41
CA ALA A 119 20.14 -4.77 -0.86
C ALA A 119 19.07 -5.71 -0.28
N LEU A 120 18.71 -5.50 1.00
CA LEU A 120 17.73 -6.30 1.72
C LEU A 120 16.55 -5.46 2.20
N PRO A 121 15.31 -6.00 2.23
CA PRO A 121 14.14 -5.26 2.71
C PRO A 121 14.32 -4.69 4.12
N GLU A 122 14.90 -5.46 5.04
CA GLU A 122 15.12 -5.05 6.44
C GLU A 122 16.10 -3.90 6.64
N GLU A 123 16.86 -3.50 5.61
CA GLU A 123 17.75 -2.34 5.66
C GLU A 123 16.97 -1.02 5.48
N TYR A 124 15.73 -1.07 4.98
CA TYR A 124 14.91 0.11 4.77
C TYR A 124 13.97 0.39 5.95
N ARG A 125 14.46 1.22 6.88
CA ARG A 125 13.73 1.58 8.12
C ARG A 125 12.36 2.24 7.90
N TRP A 126 12.14 2.87 6.74
CA TRP A 126 10.91 3.59 6.42
C TRP A 126 9.83 2.66 5.87
N SER A 127 9.66 1.50 6.51
CA SER A 127 8.70 0.46 6.16
C SER A 127 8.28 -0.34 7.38
N SER A 128 7.22 -1.13 7.22
CA SER A 128 6.70 -2.02 8.25
C SER A 128 7.51 -3.31 8.46
N VAL A 129 8.56 -3.54 7.66
CA VAL A 129 9.26 -4.83 7.60
C VAL A 129 9.86 -5.23 8.94
N LEU A 130 10.42 -4.29 9.69
CA LEU A 130 11.04 -4.58 10.99
C LEU A 130 10.00 -5.01 12.01
N THR A 131 8.77 -4.51 11.92
CA THR A 131 7.64 -4.96 12.76
C THR A 131 7.24 -6.40 12.44
N HIS A 132 7.15 -6.76 11.15
CA HIS A 132 6.85 -8.14 10.75
C HIS A 132 8.02 -9.11 10.94
N LEU A 133 9.25 -8.62 11.09
CA LEU A 133 10.40 -9.42 11.49
C LEU A 133 10.58 -9.50 13.02
N GLY A 134 9.67 -8.91 13.80
CA GLY A 134 9.75 -8.92 15.27
C GLY A 134 10.93 -8.12 15.83
N ARG A 135 11.48 -7.19 15.05
CA ARG A 135 12.66 -6.37 15.41
C ARG A 135 12.30 -4.95 15.84
N ALA A 136 11.05 -4.54 15.65
CA ALA A 136 10.52 -3.25 16.07
C ALA A 136 9.03 -3.38 16.44
N ALA A 137 8.53 -2.41 17.18
CA ALA A 137 7.10 -2.23 17.42
C ALA A 137 6.69 -0.86 16.90
N ASP A 138 5.86 -0.84 15.87
CA ASP A 138 5.29 0.39 15.30
C ASP A 138 3.80 0.47 15.65
N PRO A 139 3.35 1.48 16.42
CA PRO A 139 1.95 1.61 16.83
C PRO A 139 1.00 1.87 15.65
N LEU A 140 1.50 2.25 14.47
CA LEU A 140 0.68 2.35 13.26
C LEU A 140 0.23 0.97 12.76
N ILE A 141 0.98 -0.10 13.07
CA ILE A 141 0.76 -1.42 12.50
C ILE A 141 -0.23 -2.23 13.34
N THR A 142 -1.33 -2.61 12.70
CA THR A 142 -2.21 -3.70 13.13
C THR A 142 -1.87 -4.95 12.32
N GLN A 143 -1.35 -6.01 12.96
CA GLN A 143 -1.01 -7.25 12.26
C GLN A 143 -2.22 -7.86 11.55
N HIS A 144 -2.07 -8.21 10.26
CA HIS A 144 -3.15 -8.80 9.46
C HIS A 144 -3.34 -10.27 9.80
N GLU A 145 -4.56 -10.81 9.64
CA GLU A 145 -4.87 -12.21 9.94
C GLU A 145 -3.95 -13.20 9.21
N VAL A 146 -3.61 -12.93 7.94
CA VAL A 146 -2.70 -13.79 7.16
C VAL A 146 -1.28 -13.85 7.72
N TYR A 147 -0.82 -12.77 8.36
CA TYR A 147 0.46 -12.76 9.07
C TYR A 147 0.32 -13.52 10.40
N LEU A 148 -0.80 -13.31 11.11
CA LEU A 148 -1.08 -14.01 12.36
C LEU A 148 -1.16 -15.53 12.19
N ARG A 149 -1.65 -16.01 11.04
CA ARG A 149 -1.71 -17.44 10.70
C ARG A 149 -0.35 -18.07 10.37
N LEU A 150 0.74 -17.31 10.24
CA LEU A 150 2.07 -17.86 9.91
C LEU A 150 2.72 -18.64 11.07
N GLY A 151 2.24 -18.47 12.30
CA GLY A 151 2.82 -19.11 13.46
C GLY A 151 1.99 -18.88 14.73
N ALA A 152 2.17 -19.78 15.70
CA ALA A 152 1.42 -19.75 16.95
C ALA A 152 1.74 -18.51 17.82
N ASP A 153 3.01 -18.11 17.85
CA ASP A 153 3.50 -16.98 18.63
C ASP A 153 4.23 -15.94 17.76
N ALA A 154 4.65 -14.83 18.38
CA ALA A 154 5.32 -13.73 17.69
C ALA A 154 6.66 -14.14 17.03
N ALA A 155 7.44 -15.00 17.68
CA ALA A 155 8.75 -15.43 17.18
C ALA A 155 8.59 -16.37 15.97
N ALA A 156 7.68 -17.35 16.07
CA ALA A 156 7.34 -18.26 14.98
C ALA A 156 6.82 -17.49 13.75
N ARG A 157 5.94 -16.50 13.95
CA ARG A 157 5.43 -15.63 12.88
C ARG A 157 6.53 -14.84 12.19
N ALA A 158 7.41 -14.19 12.97
CA ALA A 158 8.52 -13.41 12.43
C ALA A 158 9.51 -14.28 11.65
N GLN A 159 9.82 -15.48 12.14
CA GLN A 159 10.71 -16.44 11.48
C GLN A 159 10.11 -16.92 10.15
N ALA A 160 8.85 -17.37 10.16
CA ALA A 160 8.14 -17.83 8.97
C ALA A 160 8.02 -16.70 7.93
N TYR A 161 7.67 -15.49 8.38
CA TYR A 161 7.59 -14.32 7.53
C TYR A 161 8.94 -13.95 6.91
N GLY A 162 10.01 -13.90 7.71
CA GLY A 162 11.35 -13.61 7.21
C GLY A 162 11.86 -14.63 6.19
N ALA A 163 11.61 -15.93 6.42
CA ALA A 163 11.93 -16.98 5.45
C ALA A 163 11.16 -16.77 4.14
N TRP A 164 9.87 -16.43 4.23
CA TRP A 164 9.02 -16.18 3.06
C TRP A 164 9.40 -14.90 2.29
N LEU A 165 9.76 -13.82 2.99
CA LEU A 165 10.20 -12.55 2.42
C LEU A 165 11.50 -12.68 1.61
N ARG A 166 12.44 -13.51 2.08
CA ARG A 166 13.74 -13.75 1.43
C ARG A 166 13.67 -14.57 0.16
N ARG A 167 12.64 -15.40 -0.03
CA ARG A 167 12.41 -16.18 -1.27
C ARG A 167 12.19 -15.29 -2.51
N GLY A 168 12.07 -13.98 -2.34
CA GLY A 168 11.84 -13.06 -3.44
C GLY A 168 10.38 -13.06 -3.87
N GLN A 169 10.10 -12.43 -5.00
CA GLN A 169 8.77 -12.39 -5.62
C GLN A 169 8.95 -12.61 -7.12
N THR A 170 8.07 -13.40 -7.74
CA THR A 170 8.12 -13.61 -9.19
C THR A 170 7.78 -12.31 -9.92
N GLN A 171 8.26 -12.16 -11.16
CA GLN A 171 7.93 -10.99 -11.96
C GLN A 171 6.41 -10.93 -12.25
N GLU A 172 5.77 -12.09 -12.43
CA GLU A 172 4.33 -12.23 -12.60
C GLU A 172 3.54 -11.67 -11.41
N ASP A 173 3.91 -12.02 -10.17
CA ASP A 173 3.30 -11.47 -8.95
C ASP A 173 3.41 -9.94 -8.91
N VAL A 174 4.61 -9.42 -9.22
CA VAL A 174 4.89 -7.98 -9.22
C VAL A 174 4.02 -7.26 -10.23
N ASP A 175 3.90 -7.82 -11.44
CA ASP A 175 3.13 -7.22 -12.52
C ASP A 175 1.63 -7.34 -12.27
N ALA A 176 1.16 -8.45 -11.70
CA ALA A 176 -0.22 -8.60 -11.26
C ALA A 176 -0.59 -7.52 -10.24
N VAL A 177 0.19 -7.35 -9.16
CA VAL A 177 -0.08 -6.31 -8.15
C VAL A 177 -0.08 -4.91 -8.79
N ARG A 178 0.91 -4.61 -9.65
CA ARG A 178 1.00 -3.31 -10.34
C ARG A 178 -0.18 -3.06 -11.26
N GLN A 179 -0.57 -4.02 -12.07
CA GLN A 179 -1.63 -3.88 -13.06
C GLN A 179 -2.98 -3.59 -12.37
N HIS A 180 -3.32 -4.39 -11.36
CA HIS A 180 -4.56 -4.24 -10.59
C HIS A 180 -4.60 -2.91 -9.84
N LEU A 181 -3.49 -2.50 -9.22
CA LEU A 181 -3.39 -1.19 -8.58
C LEU A 181 -3.51 -0.04 -9.59
N MET A 182 -2.86 -0.13 -10.75
CA MET A 182 -2.85 0.96 -11.74
C MET A 182 -4.18 1.17 -12.43
N GLN A 183 -4.96 0.11 -12.60
CA GLN A 183 -6.32 0.16 -13.13
C GLN A 183 -7.39 0.33 -12.04
N GLU A 184 -7.01 0.29 -10.76
CA GLU A 184 -7.93 0.30 -9.62
C GLU A 184 -9.00 -0.82 -9.72
N ARG A 185 -8.50 -2.04 -9.87
CA ARG A 185 -9.25 -3.30 -10.06
C ARG A 185 -8.90 -4.29 -8.98
N ALA A 186 -9.82 -5.20 -8.67
CA ALA A 186 -9.67 -6.15 -7.57
C ALA A 186 -8.60 -7.20 -7.90
N LEU A 187 -7.59 -7.31 -7.04
CA LEU A 187 -6.60 -8.38 -7.09
C LEU A 187 -7.15 -9.62 -6.39
N GLY A 188 -7.52 -10.63 -7.16
CA GLY A 188 -8.09 -11.87 -6.69
C GLY A 188 -8.49 -12.77 -7.86
N ASP A 189 -8.98 -13.97 -7.54
CA ASP A 189 -9.52 -14.89 -8.53
C ASP A 189 -10.79 -14.32 -9.23
N PRO A 190 -11.24 -14.92 -10.36
CA PRO A 190 -12.42 -14.43 -11.08
C PRO A 190 -13.71 -14.39 -10.23
N ARG A 191 -13.87 -15.32 -9.27
CA ARG A 191 -15.04 -15.36 -8.39
C ARG A 191 -15.04 -14.15 -7.45
N PHE A 192 -13.87 -13.82 -6.88
CA PHE A 192 -13.69 -12.63 -6.06
C PHE A 192 -13.95 -11.34 -6.87
N GLN A 193 -13.42 -11.26 -8.09
CA GLN A 193 -13.65 -10.10 -8.97
C GLN A 193 -15.14 -9.91 -9.29
N ALA A 194 -15.86 -10.98 -9.63
CA ALA A 194 -17.30 -10.93 -9.88
C ALA A 194 -18.10 -10.50 -8.63
N MET A 195 -17.70 -10.98 -7.44
CA MET A 195 -18.30 -10.56 -6.18
C MET A 195 -18.10 -9.04 -5.93
N VAL A 196 -16.87 -8.54 -6.15
CA VAL A 196 -16.56 -7.11 -6.01
C VAL A 196 -17.34 -6.27 -7.02
N GLU A 197 -17.45 -6.74 -8.27
CA GLU A 197 -18.25 -6.08 -9.32
C GLU A 197 -19.70 -5.90 -8.89
N ARG A 198 -20.31 -6.97 -8.39
CA ARG A 198 -21.69 -6.95 -7.91
C ARG A 198 -21.88 -5.98 -6.73
N ALA A 199 -20.94 -5.99 -5.79
CA ALA A 199 -21.02 -5.14 -4.59
C ALA A 199 -20.81 -3.65 -4.89
N LEU A 200 -19.95 -3.31 -5.86
CA LEU A 200 -19.58 -1.92 -6.17
C LEU A 200 -20.32 -1.33 -7.37
N GLY A 201 -21.04 -2.15 -8.15
CA GLY A 201 -21.72 -1.72 -9.38
C GLY A 201 -20.77 -1.21 -10.46
N ARG A 202 -19.50 -1.64 -10.46
CA ARG A 202 -18.45 -1.19 -11.38
C ARG A 202 -17.46 -2.31 -11.70
N PRO A 203 -16.79 -2.30 -12.87
CA PRO A 203 -15.81 -3.32 -13.24
C PRO A 203 -14.69 -3.47 -12.20
N ALA A 204 -14.38 -4.72 -11.84
CA ALA A 204 -13.35 -5.10 -10.89
C ALA A 204 -12.28 -6.01 -11.52
N ALA A 205 -12.51 -6.56 -12.73
CA ALA A 205 -11.46 -7.21 -13.51
C ALA A 205 -10.58 -6.20 -14.27
N CYS A 206 -9.29 -6.52 -14.40
CA CYS A 206 -8.39 -5.79 -15.29
C CYS A 206 -8.78 -5.98 -16.77
N ARG A 207 -8.58 -4.93 -17.57
CA ARG A 207 -8.77 -4.97 -19.02
C ARG A 207 -7.42 -4.77 -19.73
N ALA A 208 -7.31 -5.32 -20.93
CA ALA A 208 -6.20 -5.00 -21.82
C ALA A 208 -6.16 -3.48 -22.08
N ARG A 209 -4.96 -2.92 -22.18
CA ARG A 209 -4.79 -1.51 -22.57
C ARG A 209 -5.11 -1.36 -24.06
N GLY A 210 -5.97 -0.41 -24.41
CA GLY A 210 -6.31 -0.06 -25.80
C GLY A 210 -7.79 0.27 -26.00
N ARG A 211 -8.10 0.90 -27.14
CA ARG A 211 -9.49 1.06 -27.60
C ARG A 211 -10.09 -0.33 -27.83
N PRO A 212 -11.35 -0.60 -27.42
CA PRO A 212 -12.03 -1.84 -27.80
C PRO A 212 -11.92 -2.03 -29.32
N ARG A 213 -11.58 -3.25 -29.77
CA ARG A 213 -11.63 -3.56 -31.20
C ARG A 213 -13.07 -3.27 -31.66
N GLY A 214 -13.21 -2.34 -32.61
CA GLY A 214 -14.52 -2.06 -33.21
C GLY A 214 -15.11 -3.32 -33.82
N PRO A 215 -16.44 -3.41 -33.95
CA PRO A 215 -17.06 -4.54 -34.64
C PRO A 215 -16.42 -4.69 -36.02
N GLN A 216 -16.01 -5.93 -36.36
CA GLN A 216 -15.59 -6.24 -37.72
C GLN A 216 -16.76 -5.91 -38.63
N ALA A 217 -16.54 -5.02 -39.61
CA ALA A 217 -17.51 -4.78 -40.67
C ALA A 217 -17.77 -6.13 -41.36
N VAL A 218 -19.04 -6.54 -41.36
CA VAL A 218 -19.54 -7.71 -42.09
C VAL A 218 -19.66 -7.34 -43.57
#